data_AF-A0A2D9LBQ8-F1
#
_entry.id   AF-A0A2D9LBQ8-F1
#
_cell.length_a   1.000
_cell.length_b   1.000
_cell.length_c   1.000
_cell.angle_alpha   90.00
_cell.angle_beta   90.00
_cell.angle_gamma   90.00
#
_symmetry.space_group_name_H-M   'P 1'
#
loop_
_entity.id
_entity.type
_entity.pdbx_description
1 polymer ?
#
loop_
_entity_poly.entity_id
_entity_poly.type
_entity_poly.pdbx_seq_one_letter_code
_entity_poly.pdbx_strand_id
1 'polypeptide(L)' 'MTIKRIQEKELLEGLDADKAHADELAKPTPEELEPLERLKGSVKHYDRPFESVCDDYFDSSERVTGDYLEDRDQSKDG' A
#
# COMPACT_ATOMS: atom_id res chain seq x y z
N MET A 1 14.53 -31.94 49.41
CA MET A 1 14.18 -30.64 48.81
C MET A 1 12.69 -30.63 48.50
N THR A 2 11.94 -29.66 49.00
CA THR A 2 10.51 -29.49 48.70
C THR A 2 10.36 -28.60 47.46
N ILE A 3 9.77 -29.15 46.40
CA ILE A 3 9.50 -28.40 45.16
C ILE A 3 8.21 -27.60 45.37
N LYS A 4 8.31 -26.28 45.35
CA LYS A 4 7.13 -25.40 45.36
C LYS A 4 6.41 -25.54 44.03
N ARG A 5 5.11 -25.84 44.05
CA ARG A 5 4.26 -25.84 42.87
C ARG A 5 3.74 -24.43 42.66
N ILE A 6 4.29 -23.75 41.67
CA ILE A 6 3.81 -22.44 41.22
C ILE A 6 2.48 -22.67 40.51
N GLN A 7 1.48 -21.84 40.79
CA GLN A 7 0.17 -21.93 40.12
C GLN A 7 0.16 -21.03 38.87
N GLU A 8 -0.58 -21.43 37.83
CA GLU A 8 -0.68 -20.67 36.57
C GLU A 8 -1.05 -19.19 36.79
N LYS A 9 -1.96 -18.93 37.73
CA LYS A 9 -2.37 -17.57 38.12
C LYS A 9 -1.21 -16.68 38.61
N GLU A 10 -0.20 -17.26 39.25
CA GLU A 10 0.99 -16.53 39.74
C GLU A 10 1.95 -16.23 38.57
N LEU A 11 1.89 -17.00 37.48
CA LEU A 11 2.66 -16.75 36.27
C LEU A 11 2.02 -15.66 35.40
N LEU A 12 0.71 -15.48 35.52
CA LEU A 12 -0.06 -14.48 34.76
C LEU A 12 -0.20 -13.14 35.50
N GLU A 13 0.26 -13.04 36.75
CA GLU A 13 0.19 -11.82 37.55
C GLU A 13 1.10 -10.73 36.94
N GLY A 14 0.49 -9.65 36.46
CA GLY A 14 1.21 -8.52 35.85
C GLY A 14 1.44 -8.64 34.34
N LEU A 15 1.00 -9.72 33.69
CA LEU A 15 0.93 -9.80 32.24
C LEU A 15 -0.33 -9.06 31.74
N ASP A 16 -0.11 -8.01 30.95
CA ASP A 16 -1.18 -7.32 30.24
C ASP A 16 -1.41 -8.05 28.91
N ALA A 17 -2.54 -8.77 28.79
CA ALA A 17 -2.89 -9.55 27.61
C ALA A 17 -2.94 -8.69 26.34
N ASP A 18 -3.30 -7.41 26.47
CA ASP A 18 -3.41 -6.48 25.35
C ASP A 18 -2.05 -5.88 24.95
N LYS A 19 -1.04 -6.01 25.82
CA LYS A 19 0.32 -5.45 25.63
C LYS A 19 1.39 -6.51 25.39
N ALA A 20 1.11 -7.77 25.72
CA ALA A 20 2.05 -8.89 25.55
C ALA A 20 2.51 -9.05 24.09
N HIS A 21 1.68 -8.65 23.12
CA HIS A 21 1.99 -8.72 21.68
C HIS A 21 2.36 -7.37 21.06
N ALA A 22 2.42 -6.28 21.83
CA ALA A 22 2.68 -4.95 21.28
C ALA A 22 4.13 -4.79 20.77
N ASP A 23 5.06 -5.58 21.31
CA ASP A 23 6.46 -5.61 20.88
C ASP A 23 6.72 -6.59 19.71
N GLU A 24 5.73 -7.41 19.31
CA GLU A 24 5.91 -8.46 18.29
C GLU A 24 5.79 -7.97 16.85
N LEU A 25 5.34 -6.73 16.63
CA LEU A 25 5.52 -6.06 15.35
C LEU A 25 6.82 -5.26 15.40
N ALA A 26 7.94 -5.98 15.25
CA ALA A 26 9.22 -5.37 14.94
C ALA A 26 9.00 -4.36 13.80
N LYS A 27 9.43 -3.11 13.98
CA LYS A 27 9.38 -2.13 12.90
C LYS A 27 10.11 -2.76 11.71
N PRO A 28 9.45 -2.94 10.55
CA PRO A 28 10.05 -3.61 9.42
C PRO A 28 11.34 -2.89 9.08
N THR A 29 12.40 -3.68 8.90
CA THR A 29 13.67 -3.12 8.47
C THR A 29 13.49 -2.48 7.09
N PRO A 30 14.33 -1.49 6.71
CA PRO A 30 14.24 -0.88 5.39
C PRO A 30 14.35 -1.87 4.22
N GLU A 31 14.85 -3.08 4.46
CA GLU A 31 14.96 -4.15 3.47
C GLU A 31 13.66 -4.97 3.34
N GLU A 32 12.86 -5.05 4.41
CA GLU A 32 11.56 -5.73 4.47
C GLU A 32 10.39 -4.84 4.03
N LEU A 33 10.61 -3.53 3.90
CA LEU A 33 9.62 -2.59 3.39
C LEU A 33 9.38 -2.79 1.89
N GLU A 34 8.12 -2.67 1.46
CA GLU A 34 7.77 -2.66 0.05
C GLU A 34 8.56 -1.57 -0.71
N PRO A 35 8.93 -1.77 -1.98
CA PRO A 35 9.78 -0.83 -2.71
C PRO A 35 9.28 0.63 -2.70
N LEU A 36 7.97 0.83 -2.70
CA LEU A 36 7.35 2.17 -2.63
C LEU A 36 7.40 2.77 -1.22
N GLU A 37 7.27 1.94 -0.19
CA GLU A 37 7.33 2.37 1.21
C GLU A 37 8.75 2.80 1.58
N ARG A 38 9.77 2.12 1.05
CA ARG A 38 11.18 2.52 1.16
C ARG A 38 11.46 3.90 0.58
N LEU A 39 10.70 4.29 -0.44
CA LEU A 39 10.87 5.56 -1.14
C LEU A 39 10.15 6.71 -0.42
N LYS A 40 9.20 6.40 0.48
CA LYS A 40 8.34 7.36 1.18
C LYS A 40 9.16 8.31 2.05
N GLY A 41 9.24 9.58 1.64
CA GLY A 41 10.00 10.63 2.34
C GLY A 41 11.46 10.80 1.89
N SER A 42 11.97 9.92 1.01
CA SER A 42 13.27 10.10 0.35
C SER A 42 13.17 11.04 -0.86
N VAL A 43 11.99 11.07 -1.49
CA VAL A 43 11.74 11.85 -2.70
C VAL A 43 11.11 13.21 -2.35
N LYS A 44 11.68 14.28 -2.90
CA LYS A 44 11.22 15.66 -2.68
C LYS A 44 9.84 15.93 -3.29
N HIS A 45 9.58 15.36 -4.47
CA HIS A 45 8.30 15.48 -5.19
C HIS A 45 8.02 14.17 -5.96
N TYR A 46 6.78 13.69 -5.87
CA TYR A 46 6.29 12.56 -6.67
C TYR A 46 5.64 13.05 -7.96
N ASP A 47 6.30 13.97 -8.66
CA ASP A 47 5.78 14.45 -9.92
C ASP A 47 5.83 13.29 -10.91
N ARG A 48 4.66 12.88 -11.42
CA ARG A 48 4.60 11.83 -12.41
C ARG A 48 5.20 12.42 -13.70
N PRO A 49 6.26 11.82 -14.29
CA PRO A 49 7.00 12.45 -15.39
C PRO A 49 6.17 12.82 -16.62
N PHE A 50 4.96 12.28 -16.74
CA PHE A 50 4.04 12.49 -17.86
C PHE A 50 2.67 13.02 -17.42
N GLU A 51 2.50 13.47 -16.16
CA GLU A 51 1.22 14.03 -15.71
C GLU A 51 0.81 15.24 -16.55
N SER A 52 1.76 16.10 -16.90
CA SER A 52 1.54 17.25 -17.78
C SER A 52 1.12 16.85 -19.19
N VAL A 53 1.55 15.70 -19.69
CA VAL A 53 1.22 15.23 -21.05
C VAL A 53 -0.26 14.83 -21.14
N CYS A 54 -0.85 14.37 -20.05
CA CYS A 54 -2.29 14.09 -20.02
C CYS A 54 -3.09 15.39 -20.13
N ASP A 55 -2.77 16.40 -19.31
CA ASP A 55 -3.48 17.68 -19.35
C ASP A 55 -3.31 18.35 -20.72
N ASP A 56 -2.10 18.38 -21.28
CA ASP A 56 -1.84 18.92 -22.62
C ASP A 56 -2.62 18.18 -23.73
N TYR A 57 -2.79 16.85 -23.61
CA TYR A 57 -3.55 16.04 -24.57
C TYR A 57 -5.05 16.32 -24.51
N PHE A 58 -5.61 16.54 -23.31
CA PHE A 58 -7.04 16.82 -23.12
C PHE A 58 -7.40 18.30 -23.36
N ASP A 59 -6.48 19.23 -23.07
CA ASP A 59 -6.67 20.67 -23.28
C ASP A 59 -6.30 21.13 -24.70
N SER A 60 -5.79 20.24 -25.54
CA SER A 60 -5.51 20.53 -26.94
C SER A 60 -6.78 20.97 -27.69
N SER A 61 -6.63 22.01 -28.52
CA SER A 61 -7.69 22.44 -29.44
C SER A 61 -7.98 21.42 -30.54
N GLU A 62 -7.09 20.44 -30.73
CA GLU A 62 -7.22 19.36 -31.70
C GLU A 62 -8.22 18.32 -31.19
N ARG A 63 -9.48 18.49 -31.58
CA ARG A 63 -10.57 17.60 -31.20
C ARG A 63 -10.75 16.50 -32.24
N VAL A 64 -11.12 15.34 -31.73
CA VAL A 64 -11.62 14.24 -32.54
C VAL A 64 -12.85 14.69 -33.35
N THR A 65 -12.90 14.32 -34.63
CA THR A 65 -14.01 14.61 -35.53
C THR A 65 -15.23 13.75 -35.20
N GLY A 66 -16.44 14.22 -35.53
CA GLY A 66 -17.69 13.58 -35.11
C GLY A 66 -17.95 12.18 -35.71
N ASP A 67 -17.22 11.82 -36.76
CA ASP A 67 -17.23 10.54 -37.46
C ASP A 67 -16.19 9.54 -36.91
N TYR A 68 -15.39 9.94 -35.92
CA TYR A 68 -14.40 9.06 -35.33
C TYR A 68 -15.04 7.88 -34.62
N LEU A 69 -14.70 6.67 -35.09
CA LEU A 69 -15.24 5.37 -34.65
C LEU A 69 -16.68 5.08 -35.10
N GLU A 70 -17.22 5.80 -36.09
CA GLU A 70 -18.56 5.52 -36.63
C GLU A 70 -18.70 4.07 -37.15
N ASP A 71 -17.68 3.58 -37.87
CA ASP A 71 -17.60 2.21 -38.38
C ASP A 71 -16.65 1.32 -37.56
N ARG A 72 -16.60 1.51 -36.24
CA ARG A 72 -15.76 0.65 -35.39
C ARG A 72 -16.27 -0.79 -35.48
N ASP A 73 -15.50 -1.64 -36.16
CA ASP A 73 -15.80 -3.05 -36.39
C ASP A 73 -15.67 -3.85 -35.09
N GLN A 74 -16.63 -3.65 -34.18
CA GLN A 74 -16.78 -4.48 -32.99
C GLN A 74 -17.42 -5.78 -33.42
N SER A 75 -16.67 -6.88 -33.27
CA SER A 75 -17.22 -8.23 -33.41
C SER A 75 -18.49 -8.30 -32.57
N LYS A 76 -19.63 -8.54 -33.22
CA LYS A 76 -20.83 -8.98 -32.52
C LYS A 76 -20.59 -10.44 -32.20
N ASP A 77 -19.94 -10.70 -31.07
CA ASP A 77 -19.90 -12.04 -30.50
C ASP A 77 -21.36 -12.50 -30.34
N GLY A 78 -21.69 -13.58 -31.05
CA GLY A 78 -22.96 -14.30 -31.00
C GLY A 78 -22.74 -15.68 -30.42
#